data_AF-A0A0R1WS51-F1
#
_entry.id   AF-A0A0R1WS51-F1
#
_cell.length_a   1.000
_cell.length_b   1.000
_cell.length_c   1.000
_cell.angle_alpha   90.00
_cell.angle_beta   90.00
_cell.angle_gamma   90.00
#
_symmetry.space_group_name_H-M   'P 1'
#
loop_
_entity.id
_entity.type
_entity.pdbx_description
1 polymer ?
#
loop_
_entity_poly.entity_id
_entity_poly.type
_entity_poly.pdbx_seq_one_letter_code
_entity_poly.pdbx_strand_id
1 'polypeptide(L)'
;MNKQVKNKVLEAFIDEFLIQLKEVARDPAMKKRPDLQVIVDQDIKILEQTDNLDKLAPKLFQQISTRYIEEPKDFPKSLIELYYWARVETNKYDAVEWSDVQAGTNWLEK
;
A
#
# COMPACT_ATOMS: atom_id res chain seq x y z
N MET A 1 14.00 8.81 -15.49
CA MET A 1 14.80 8.30 -14.34
C MET A 1 15.41 6.92 -14.67
N ASN A 2 16.66 6.62 -14.28
CA ASN A 2 17.34 5.35 -14.66
C ASN A 2 16.62 4.13 -14.03
N LYS A 3 16.43 3.03 -14.76
CA LYS A 3 15.62 1.86 -14.35
C LYS A 3 16.01 1.30 -12.97
N GLN A 4 17.31 1.36 -12.65
CA GLN A 4 17.87 0.97 -11.35
C GLN A 4 17.47 1.87 -10.17
N VAL A 5 17.22 3.17 -10.43
CA VAL A 5 16.77 4.12 -9.40
C VAL A 5 15.29 3.90 -9.10
N LYS A 6 14.47 3.63 -10.12
CA LYS A 6 13.03 3.30 -9.94
C LYS A 6 12.84 2.06 -9.05
N ASN A 7 13.59 0.99 -9.31
CA ASN A 7 13.48 -0.24 -8.51
C ASN A 7 13.85 -0.03 -7.03
N LYS A 8 14.93 0.73 -6.75
CA LYS A 8 15.34 1.00 -5.35
C LYS A 8 14.34 1.82 -4.55
N VAL A 9 13.68 2.78 -5.19
CA VAL A 9 12.69 3.63 -4.51
C VAL A 9 11.41 2.82 -4.26
N LEU A 10 10.99 1.98 -5.21
CA LEU A 10 9.88 1.05 -5.02
C LEU A 10 10.15 0.03 -3.91
N GLU A 11 11.34 -0.58 -3.90
CA GLU A 11 11.78 -1.50 -2.82
C GLU A 11 11.73 -0.82 -1.45
N ALA A 12 12.24 0.42 -1.34
CA ALA A 12 12.19 1.17 -0.08
C ALA A 12 10.75 1.47 0.37
N PHE A 13 9.83 1.73 -0.57
CA PHE A 13 8.41 1.91 -0.25
C PHE A 13 7.75 0.61 0.19
N ILE A 14 8.08 -0.52 -0.44
CA ILE A 14 7.58 -1.85 -0.03
C ILE A 14 8.01 -2.16 1.41
N ASP A 15 9.28 -1.94 1.72
CA ASP A 15 9.83 -2.19 3.05
C ASP A 15 9.13 -1.31 4.11
N GLU A 16 8.98 -0.01 3.83
CA GLU A 16 8.29 0.92 4.73
C GLU A 16 6.80 0.56 4.88
N PHE A 17 6.13 0.18 3.79
CA PHE A 17 4.73 -0.24 3.80
C PHE A 17 4.54 -1.53 4.63
N LEU A 18 5.46 -2.48 4.52
CA LEU A 18 5.46 -3.70 5.32
C LEU A 18 5.70 -3.40 6.82
N ILE A 19 6.61 -2.48 7.14
CA ILE A 19 6.84 -2.04 8.52
C ILE A 19 5.56 -1.45 9.10
N GLN A 20 4.93 -0.50 8.42
CA GLN A 20 3.71 0.13 8.91
C GLN A 20 2.53 -0.84 8.99
N LEU A 21 2.39 -1.79 8.05
CA LEU A 21 1.42 -2.88 8.15
C LEU A 21 1.60 -3.71 9.43
N LYS A 22 2.85 -4.06 9.76
CA LYS A 22 3.18 -4.80 10.99
C LYS A 22 2.90 -3.99 12.25
N GLU A 23 3.06 -2.67 12.21
CA GLU A 23 2.68 -1.79 13.31
C GLU A 23 1.16 -1.72 13.48
N VAL A 24 0.41 -1.56 12.39
CA VAL A 24 -1.06 -1.61 12.40
C VAL A 24 -1.54 -2.94 12.96
N ALA A 25 -0.97 -4.07 12.52
CA ALA A 25 -1.32 -5.41 13.01
C ALA A 25 -1.12 -5.58 14.53
N ARG A 26 -0.27 -4.76 15.15
CA ARG A 26 0.00 -4.77 16.60
C ARG A 26 -0.89 -3.78 17.37
N ASP A 27 -1.64 -2.92 16.69
CA ASP A 27 -2.53 -1.96 17.32
C ASP A 27 -3.62 -2.70 18.14
N PRO A 28 -3.77 -2.40 19.45
CA PRO A 28 -4.83 -2.96 20.27
C PRO A 28 -6.25 -2.79 19.68
N ALA A 29 -6.50 -1.75 18.89
CA ALA A 29 -7.77 -1.53 18.22
C ALA A 29 -8.10 -2.62 17.19
N MET A 30 -7.10 -3.23 16.56
CA MET A 30 -7.31 -4.34 15.62
C MET A 30 -7.92 -5.57 16.30
N LYS A 31 -7.69 -5.76 17.61
CA LYS A 31 -8.30 -6.88 18.36
C LYS A 31 -9.83 -6.80 18.41
N LYS A 32 -10.40 -5.62 18.23
CA LYS A 32 -11.86 -5.42 18.14
C LYS A 32 -12.42 -5.78 16.76
N ARG A 33 -11.54 -5.93 15.76
CA ARG A 33 -11.85 -6.17 14.36
C ARG A 33 -11.01 -7.33 13.81
N PRO A 34 -11.27 -8.57 14.27
CA PRO A 34 -10.52 -9.75 13.81
C PRO A 34 -10.65 -9.98 12.30
N ASP A 35 -11.74 -9.52 11.68
CA ASP A 35 -11.92 -9.50 10.23
C ASP A 35 -10.85 -8.68 9.51
N LEU A 36 -10.54 -7.48 10.04
CA LEU A 36 -9.48 -6.62 9.52
C LEU A 36 -8.09 -7.17 9.83
N GLN A 37 -7.91 -7.78 11.01
CA GLN A 37 -6.66 -8.45 11.38
C GLN A 37 -6.29 -9.53 10.37
N VAL A 38 -7.25 -10.38 9.98
CA VAL A 38 -7.01 -11.45 9.00
C VAL A 38 -6.56 -10.88 7.64
N ILE A 39 -7.14 -9.76 7.20
CA ILE A 39 -6.75 -9.10 5.95
C ILE A 39 -5.30 -8.60 6.05
N VAL A 40 -4.99 -7.84 7.11
CA VAL A 40 -3.65 -7.28 7.31
C VAL A 40 -2.60 -8.38 7.43
N ASP A 41 -2.86 -9.45 8.19
CA ASP A 41 -1.93 -10.57 8.35
C ASP A 41 -1.70 -11.34 7.04
N GLN A 42 -2.72 -11.46 6.19
CA GLN A 42 -2.58 -12.08 4.86
C GLN A 42 -1.70 -11.22 3.96
N ASP A 43 -1.93 -9.91 3.96
CA ASP A 43 -1.19 -8.99 3.10
C ASP A 43 0.28 -8.86 3.53
N ILE A 44 0.57 -8.89 4.84
CA ILE A 44 1.94 -9.01 5.37
C ILE A 44 2.63 -10.26 4.82
N LYS A 45 1.98 -11.43 4.88
CA LYS A 45 2.57 -12.68 4.38
C LYS A 45 2.83 -12.64 2.88
N ILE A 46 1.93 -12.05 2.10
CA ILE A 46 2.11 -11.96 0.66
C ILE A 46 3.28 -11.02 0.34
N LEU A 47 3.40 -9.88 1.03
CA LEU A 47 4.54 -8.97 0.85
C LEU A 47 5.87 -9.57 1.28
N GLU A 48 5.90 -10.40 2.32
CA GLU A 48 7.12 -11.11 2.72
C GLU A 48 7.54 -12.20 1.72
N GLN A 49 6.59 -12.71 0.93
CA GLN A 49 6.82 -13.77 -0.06
C GLN A 49 6.96 -13.25 -1.49
N THR A 50 6.50 -12.03 -1.76
CA THR A 50 6.41 -11.46 -3.09
C THR A 50 6.67 -9.96 -3.05
N ASP A 51 7.55 -9.47 -3.93
CA ASP A 51 7.78 -8.02 -4.12
C ASP A 51 6.66 -7.35 -4.95
N ASN A 52 5.45 -7.94 -4.98
CA ASN A 52 4.42 -7.60 -5.95
C ASN A 52 3.38 -6.61 -5.39
N LEU A 53 3.87 -5.43 -5.03
CA LEU A 53 3.08 -4.36 -4.40
C LEU A 53 1.97 -3.80 -5.30
N ASP A 54 2.22 -3.72 -6.61
CA ASP A 54 1.32 -3.11 -7.60
C ASP A 54 -0.08 -3.73 -7.60
N LYS A 55 -0.18 -5.03 -7.25
CA LYS A 55 -1.46 -5.72 -7.15
C LYS A 55 -2.02 -5.77 -5.74
N LEU A 56 -1.15 -5.67 -4.74
CA LEU A 56 -1.51 -5.86 -3.34
C LEU A 56 -2.05 -4.57 -2.72
N ALA A 57 -1.40 -3.43 -2.97
CA ALA A 57 -1.83 -2.14 -2.41
C ALA A 57 -3.26 -1.75 -2.87
N PRO A 58 -3.63 -1.82 -4.16
CA PRO A 58 -4.99 -1.50 -4.59
C PRO A 58 -6.04 -2.45 -3.99
N LYS A 59 -5.71 -3.73 -3.86
CA LYS A 59 -6.60 -4.74 -3.27
C LYS A 59 -6.82 -4.47 -1.79
N LEU A 60 -5.76 -4.20 -1.02
CA LEU A 60 -5.87 -3.83 0.39
C LEU A 60 -6.73 -2.57 0.55
N PHE A 61 -6.47 -1.53 -0.26
CA PHE A 61 -7.24 -0.28 -0.22
C PHE A 61 -8.72 -0.49 -0.51
N GLN A 62 -9.04 -1.35 -1.47
CA GLN A 62 -10.42 -1.73 -1.75
C GLN A 62 -11.05 -2.44 -0.55
N GLN A 63 -10.36 -3.43 0.03
CA GLN A 63 -10.87 -4.17 1.18
C GLN A 63 -11.09 -3.28 2.40
N ILE A 64 -10.14 -2.40 2.72
CA ILE A 64 -10.26 -1.43 3.84
C ILE A 64 -11.45 -0.49 3.60
N SER A 65 -11.54 0.11 2.41
CA SER A 65 -12.61 1.07 2.10
C SER A 65 -14.00 0.44 2.09
N THR A 66 -14.14 -0.78 1.54
CA THR A 66 -15.39 -1.55 1.59
C THR A 66 -15.79 -1.82 3.05
N ARG A 67 -14.87 -2.33 3.88
CA ARG A 67 -15.15 -2.63 5.29
C ARG A 67 -15.47 -1.39 6.11
N TYR A 68 -14.85 -0.26 5.80
CA TYR A 68 -15.15 1.00 6.46
C TYR A 68 -16.57 1.50 6.13
N ILE A 69 -17.03 1.32 4.89
CA ILE A 69 -18.39 1.69 4.47
C ILE A 69 -19.44 0.75 5.08
N GLU A 70 -19.19 -0.56 5.06
CA GLU A 70 -20.10 -1.58 5.60
C GLU A 70 -20.23 -1.47 7.12
N GLU A 71 -19.10 -1.37 7.82
CA GLU A 71 -19.03 -1.42 9.28
C GLU A 71 -17.98 -0.41 9.81
N PRO A 72 -18.34 0.89 9.89
CA PRO A 72 -17.40 1.94 10.33
C PRO A 72 -17.12 1.90 11.84
N LYS A 73 -17.93 1.18 12.61
CA LYS A 73 -17.81 1.13 14.06
C LYS A 73 -16.51 0.42 14.48
N ASP A 74 -15.84 0.98 15.48
CA ASP A 74 -14.60 0.43 16.05
C ASP A 74 -13.48 0.23 15.01
N PHE A 75 -13.52 1.01 13.91
CA PHE A 75 -12.50 0.92 12.87
C PHE A 75 -11.15 1.45 13.38
N PRO A 76 -10.06 0.69 13.26
CA PRO A 76 -8.75 1.09 13.79
C PRO A 76 -8.23 2.35 13.09
N LYS A 77 -7.87 3.37 13.89
CA LYS A 77 -7.34 4.64 13.36
C LYS A 77 -6.03 4.43 12.60
N SER A 78 -5.17 3.55 13.12
CA SER A 78 -3.89 3.19 12.49
C SER A 78 -4.08 2.61 11.08
N LEU A 79 -5.13 1.81 10.85
CA LEU A 79 -5.44 1.26 9.52
C LEU A 79 -5.92 2.35 8.55
N ILE A 80 -6.66 3.34 9.04
CA ILE A 80 -7.09 4.51 8.25
C ILE A 80 -5.88 5.38 7.90
N GLU A 81 -4.98 5.60 8.86
CA GLU A 81 -3.74 6.38 8.65
C GLU A 81 -2.84 5.70 7.62
N LEU A 82 -2.63 4.38 7.72
CA LEU A 82 -1.90 3.59 6.73
C LEU A 82 -2.52 3.74 5.33
N TYR A 83 -3.83 3.63 5.21
CA TYR A 83 -4.53 3.80 3.93
C TYR A 83 -4.25 5.16 3.29
N TYR A 84 -4.34 6.26 4.06
CA TYR A 84 -4.09 7.59 3.53
C TYR A 84 -2.61 7.82 3.19
N TRP A 85 -1.70 7.39 4.05
CA TRP A 85 -0.26 7.50 3.79
C TRP A 85 0.11 6.75 2.52
N ALA A 86 -0.29 5.48 2.43
CA ALA A 86 0.05 4.64 1.29
C ALA A 86 -0.58 5.16 -0.01
N ARG A 87 -1.82 5.69 0.04
CA ARG A 87 -2.44 6.34 -1.13
C ARG A 87 -1.71 7.60 -1.58
N VAL A 88 -1.19 8.40 -0.65
CA VAL A 88 -0.39 9.59 -0.97
C VAL A 88 0.94 9.18 -1.60
N GLU A 89 1.62 8.18 -1.04
CA GLU A 89 2.87 7.67 -1.60
C GLU A 89 2.65 7.05 -2.99
N THR A 90 1.65 6.18 -3.19
CA THR A 90 1.35 5.61 -4.52
C THR A 90 1.03 6.70 -5.55
N ASN A 91 0.30 7.75 -5.16
CA ASN A 91 0.03 8.88 -6.07
C ASN A 91 1.30 9.66 -6.44
N LYS A 92 2.30 9.75 -5.55
CA LYS A 92 3.60 10.35 -5.91
C LYS A 92 4.32 9.49 -6.94
N TYR A 93 4.25 8.16 -6.82
CA TYR A 93 4.80 7.24 -7.81
C TYR A 93 4.09 7.37 -9.17
N ASP A 94 2.76 7.32 -9.18
CA ASP A 94 1.96 7.49 -10.40
C ASP A 94 2.21 8.85 -11.04
N ALA A 95 2.31 9.94 -10.26
CA ALA A 95 2.63 11.26 -10.78
C ALA A 95 4.06 11.36 -11.34
N VAL A 96 5.03 10.65 -10.75
CA VAL A 96 6.39 10.54 -11.29
C VAL A 96 6.37 9.74 -12.60
N GLU A 97 5.61 8.65 -12.69
CA GLU A 97 5.42 7.92 -13.94
C GLU A 97 4.75 8.79 -15.03
N TRP A 98 3.71 9.54 -14.66
CA TRP A 98 3.01 10.45 -15.56
C TRP A 98 3.90 11.62 -16.03
N SER A 99 4.73 12.16 -15.13
CA SER A 99 5.71 13.20 -15.44
C SER A 99 6.82 12.69 -16.36
N ASP A 100 7.32 11.47 -16.17
CA ASP A 100 8.31 10.83 -17.06
C ASP A 100 7.75 10.60 -18.48
N VAL A 101 6.45 10.29 -18.59
CA VAL A 101 5.72 10.16 -19.87
C VAL A 101 5.52 11.52 -20.54
N GLN A 102 5.11 12.55 -19.80
CA GLN A 102 4.92 13.91 -20.35
C GLN A 102 6.25 14.63 -20.69
N ALA A 103 7.33 14.32 -19.97
CA ALA A 103 8.68 14.82 -20.25
C ALA A 103 9.35 14.14 -21.46
N GLY A 104 8.65 13.23 -22.16
CA GLY A 104 9.14 12.58 -23.38
C GLY A 104 10.28 11.59 -23.14
N THR A 105 10.46 11.08 -21.92
CA THR A 105 11.56 10.16 -21.57
C THR A 105 11.20 8.67 -21.65
N ASN A 106 9.91 8.34 -21.77
CA ASN A 106 9.44 7.00 -22.16
C ASN A 106 8.50 7.14 -23.37
N TRP A 107 9.08 7.28 -24.55
CA TRP A 107 8.38 6.83 -25.75
C TRP A 107 8.29 5.32 -25.65
N LEU A 108 7.07 4.80 -25.61
CA LEU A 108 6.77 3.37 -25.81
C LEU A 108 7.50 2.90 -27.09
N GLU A 109 8.68 2.30 -26.94
CA GLU A 109 9.22 1.42 -27.96
C GLU A 109 8.41 0.12 -27.89
N LYS A 110 7.37 0.08 -28.74
CA LYS A 110 6.60 -1.05 -29.29
C LYS A 110 6.21 -2.21 -28.38
#